data_AF-A0A6I6W9L1-F1
#
_entry.id   AF-A0A6I6W9L1-F1
#
_cell.length_a   1.000
_cell.length_b   1.000
_cell.length_c   1.000
_cell.angle_alpha   90.00
_cell.angle_beta   90.00
_cell.angle_gamma   90.00
#
_symmetry.space_group_name_H-M   'P 1'
#
loop_
_entity.id
_entity.type
_entity.pdbx_description
1 polymer ?
#
loop_
_entity_poly.entity_id
_entity_poly.type
_entity_poly.pdbx_seq_one_letter_code
_entity_poly.pdbx_strand_id
1 'polypeptide(L)'
;MLTAPTAATVTATTDSYTVSVAVTEEEVHAAQRLRYRVFGEERGASLTVSPDGRDTDEFDAVMDHLIVTERTGGEVVGTYRLLPPGRTGKLFSETEFDLRTLPAEVRATMVEAGRACVHPAHRSGAVINLMWAALARYVLLSGHRYLAGCASVPLTPDEQAAANAWLLGTTRHQSPPELRVRPLDPWVPAQALDARPDPASLPPLLRGYLRVGAWLCGAPQHERAFGDADFFVLLDTERMNPRYRRYFLGDALGAGA
;
A
#
# COMPACT_ATOMS: atom_id res chain seq x y z
N MET A 1 30.38 -9.19 4.54
CA MET A 1 29.84 -8.77 3.24
C MET A 1 28.64 -9.63 2.94
N LEU A 2 27.43 -9.20 3.34
CA LEU A 2 26.19 -9.82 2.87
C LEU A 2 25.79 -9.10 1.58
N THR A 3 25.76 -9.84 0.48
CA THR A 3 25.19 -9.41 -0.79
C THR A 3 23.71 -9.09 -0.57
N ALA A 4 23.30 -7.87 -0.92
CA ALA A 4 21.90 -7.49 -0.95
C ALA A 4 21.14 -8.42 -1.92
N PRO A 5 19.92 -8.87 -1.59
CA PRO A 5 19.14 -9.68 -2.51
C PRO A 5 18.88 -8.86 -3.78
N THR A 6 19.16 -9.47 -4.93
CA THR A 6 18.81 -8.95 -6.24
C THR A 6 17.28 -8.83 -6.29
N ALA A 7 16.75 -7.66 -6.66
CA ALA A 7 15.31 -7.46 -6.78
C ALA A 7 14.70 -8.57 -7.63
N ALA A 8 13.69 -9.26 -7.10
CA ALA A 8 12.98 -10.27 -7.87
C ALA A 8 12.33 -9.60 -9.09
N THR A 9 12.67 -10.04 -10.30
CA THR A 9 12.09 -9.51 -11.52
C THR A 9 10.63 -9.96 -11.61
N VAL A 10 9.70 -9.07 -11.25
CA VAL A 10 8.26 -9.32 -11.39
C VAL A 10 7.79 -8.66 -12.67
N THR A 11 7.67 -9.41 -13.76
CA THR A 11 7.08 -8.93 -15.02
C THR A 11 5.79 -9.67 -15.31
N ALA A 12 4.69 -8.95 -15.54
CA ALA A 12 3.42 -9.53 -16.01
C ALA A 12 2.72 -8.58 -16.99
N THR A 13 1.92 -9.14 -17.91
CA THR A 13 1.31 -8.38 -19.01
C THR A 13 -0.18 -8.70 -19.18
N THR A 14 -0.97 -7.68 -19.50
CA THR A 14 -2.25 -7.81 -20.22
C THR A 14 -2.11 -7.13 -21.58
N ASP A 15 -3.10 -7.26 -22.47
CA ASP A 15 -3.04 -6.65 -23.81
C ASP A 15 -2.76 -5.14 -23.80
N SER A 16 -3.08 -4.43 -22.71
CA SER A 16 -2.94 -2.97 -22.61
C SER A 16 -1.86 -2.50 -21.62
N TYR A 17 -1.42 -3.34 -20.67
CA TYR A 17 -0.55 -2.92 -19.57
C TYR A 17 0.60 -3.90 -19.31
N THR A 18 1.73 -3.37 -18.85
CA THR A 18 2.84 -4.15 -18.31
C THR A 18 3.12 -3.73 -16.88
N VAL A 19 3.41 -4.66 -15.99
CA VAL A 19 3.91 -4.37 -14.64
C VAL A 19 5.35 -4.85 -14.51
N SER A 20 6.18 -4.05 -13.87
CA SER A 20 7.59 -4.35 -13.59
C SER A 20 8.04 -3.70 -12.28
N VAL A 21 9.16 -4.15 -11.73
CA VAL A 21 9.94 -3.34 -10.79
C VAL A 21 10.86 -2.45 -11.63
N ALA A 22 10.87 -1.15 -11.36
CA ALA A 22 11.74 -0.19 -12.03
C ALA A 22 13.21 -0.55 -11.80
N VAL A 23 14.00 -0.52 -12.86
CA VAL A 23 15.43 -0.86 -12.84
C VAL A 23 16.32 0.29 -13.34
N THR A 24 15.70 1.33 -13.90
CA THR A 24 16.37 2.56 -14.35
C THR A 24 15.93 3.76 -13.52
N GLU A 25 16.79 4.77 -13.41
CA GLU A 25 16.45 6.04 -12.75
C GLU A 25 15.25 6.71 -13.42
N GLU A 26 15.12 6.62 -14.74
CA GLU A 26 14.03 7.25 -15.47
C GLU A 26 12.66 6.61 -15.19
N GLU A 27 12.62 5.28 -14.99
CA GLU A 27 11.40 4.59 -14.54
C GLU A 27 11.00 5.02 -13.13
N VAL A 28 11.98 5.18 -12.23
CA VAL A 28 11.73 5.72 -10.89
C VAL A 28 11.20 7.16 -11.00
N HIS A 29 11.85 8.02 -11.79
CA HIS A 29 11.40 9.38 -12.02
C HIS A 29 9.97 9.44 -12.57
N ALA A 30 9.61 8.54 -13.50
CA ALA A 30 8.26 8.43 -14.03
C ALA A 30 7.23 8.08 -12.95
N ALA A 31 7.56 7.14 -12.06
CA ALA A 31 6.74 6.83 -10.89
C ALA A 31 6.59 8.04 -9.95
N GLN A 32 7.69 8.75 -9.68
CA GLN A 32 7.68 9.93 -8.81
C GLN A 32 6.84 11.09 -9.39
N ARG A 33 6.88 11.30 -10.71
CA ARG A 33 6.00 12.27 -11.41
C ARG A 33 4.53 11.84 -11.33
N LEU A 34 4.24 10.55 -11.50
CA LEU A 34 2.88 10.04 -11.32
C LEU A 34 2.37 10.29 -9.89
N ARG A 35 3.19 10.03 -8.87
CA ARG A 35 2.85 10.32 -7.47
C ARG A 35 2.55 11.79 -7.26
N TYR A 36 3.39 12.70 -7.78
CA TYR A 36 3.14 14.13 -7.67
C TYR A 36 1.80 14.54 -8.32
N ARG A 37 1.50 14.06 -9.53
CA ARG A 37 0.20 14.32 -10.19
C ARG A 37 -0.99 13.87 -9.35
N VAL A 38 -0.92 12.68 -8.74
CA VAL A 38 -2.05 12.14 -7.96
C VAL A 38 -2.14 12.75 -6.56
N PHE A 39 -1.03 12.85 -5.84
CA PHE A 39 -1.05 13.30 -4.45
C PHE A 39 -0.97 14.82 -4.33
N GLY A 40 -0.10 15.46 -5.10
CA GLY A 40 0.06 16.92 -5.09
C GLY A 40 -1.05 17.62 -5.87
N GLU A 41 -1.20 17.32 -7.15
CA GLU A 41 -2.12 18.09 -8.03
C GLU A 41 -3.59 17.72 -7.83
N GLU A 42 -3.92 16.42 -7.83
CA GLU A 42 -5.32 15.97 -7.69
C GLU A 42 -5.81 16.04 -6.23
N ARG A 43 -5.02 15.53 -5.28
CA ARG A 43 -5.42 15.48 -3.86
C ARG A 43 -5.07 16.75 -3.08
N GLY A 44 -4.27 17.65 -3.63
CA GLY A 44 -3.89 18.90 -2.97
C GLY A 44 -2.99 18.71 -1.75
N ALA A 45 -2.30 17.57 -1.64
CA ALA A 45 -1.41 17.31 -0.51
C ALA A 45 -0.21 18.26 -0.52
N SER A 46 0.20 18.71 0.67
CA SER A 46 1.40 19.52 0.82
C SER A 46 2.64 18.62 0.78
N LEU A 47 3.17 18.41 -0.43
CA LEU A 47 4.37 17.59 -0.66
C LEU A 47 5.63 18.46 -0.76
N THR A 48 6.76 17.87 -0.38
CA THR A 48 8.06 18.40 -0.79
C THR A 48 8.27 17.98 -2.24
N VAL A 49 8.19 18.94 -3.16
CA VAL A 49 8.30 18.69 -4.60
C VAL A 49 9.70 19.07 -5.06
N SER A 50 10.34 18.17 -5.80
CA SER A 50 11.58 18.50 -6.51
C SER A 50 11.34 19.58 -7.58
N PRO A 51 12.38 20.32 -8.00
CA PRO A 51 12.25 21.36 -9.03
C PRO A 51 11.64 20.88 -10.35
N ASP A 52 11.74 19.58 -10.66
CA ASP A 52 11.20 18.95 -11.86
C ASP A 52 9.86 18.23 -11.66
N GLY A 53 9.12 18.56 -10.59
CA GLY A 53 7.73 18.12 -10.42
C GLY A 53 7.58 16.67 -9.96
N ARG A 54 8.49 16.19 -9.11
CA ARG A 54 8.46 14.83 -8.55
C ARG A 54 8.20 14.85 -7.05
N ASP A 55 7.38 13.91 -6.59
CA ASP A 55 7.22 13.55 -5.18
C ASP A 55 8.42 12.67 -4.80
N THR A 56 9.30 13.17 -3.94
CA THR A 56 10.55 12.49 -3.56
C THR A 56 10.78 12.56 -2.06
N ASP A 57 11.24 11.46 -1.46
CA ASP A 57 11.66 11.41 -0.05
C ASP A 57 12.89 10.50 0.15
N GLU A 58 13.41 10.43 1.37
CA GLU A 58 14.59 9.64 1.71
C GLU A 58 14.42 8.11 1.52
N PHE A 59 13.18 7.62 1.46
CA PHE A 59 12.90 6.19 1.29
C PHE A 59 13.03 5.74 -0.16
N ASP A 60 12.95 6.67 -1.14
CA ASP A 60 13.04 6.33 -2.56
C ASP A 60 14.35 5.63 -2.94
N ALA A 61 15.44 5.90 -2.20
CA ALA A 61 16.75 5.29 -2.45
C ALA A 61 16.88 3.85 -1.94
N VAL A 62 15.97 3.40 -1.06
CA VAL A 62 16.02 2.07 -0.41
C VAL A 62 14.80 1.20 -0.71
N MET A 63 13.79 1.76 -1.36
CA MET A 63 12.57 1.07 -1.79
C MET A 63 12.65 0.67 -3.26
N ASP A 64 12.14 -0.51 -3.56
CA ASP A 64 11.83 -0.90 -4.94
C ASP A 64 10.58 -0.14 -5.40
N HIS A 65 10.53 0.23 -6.69
CA HIS A 65 9.38 0.91 -7.28
C HIS A 65 8.67 -0.03 -8.24
N LEU A 66 7.53 -0.57 -7.83
CA LEU A 66 6.67 -1.33 -8.71
C LEU A 66 5.90 -0.34 -9.60
N ILE A 67 6.02 -0.48 -10.92
CA ILE A 67 5.37 0.39 -11.90
C ILE A 67 4.44 -0.39 -12.81
N VAL A 68 3.33 0.23 -13.20
CA VAL A 68 2.47 -0.22 -14.29
C VAL A 68 2.57 0.77 -15.43
N THR A 69 2.93 0.27 -16.61
CA THR A 69 3.11 1.05 -17.82
C THR A 69 2.03 0.70 -18.82
N GLU A 70 1.38 1.71 -19.40
CA GLU A 70 0.47 1.53 -20.53
C GLU A 70 1.26 1.26 -21.81
N ARG A 71 0.90 0.20 -22.55
CA ARG A 71 1.66 -0.24 -23.73
C ARG A 71 1.58 0.73 -24.92
N THR A 72 0.47 1.44 -25.08
CA THR A 72 0.24 2.33 -26.23
C THR A 72 1.07 3.60 -26.11
N GLY A 73 1.06 4.25 -24.94
CA GLY A 73 1.81 5.48 -24.70
C GLY A 73 3.18 5.32 -24.05
N GLY A 74 3.49 4.15 -23.46
CA GLY A 74 4.71 3.94 -22.67
C GLY A 74 4.71 4.68 -21.34
N GLU A 75 3.57 5.22 -20.92
CA GLU A 75 3.45 6.02 -19.70
C GLU A 75 3.29 5.14 -18.46
N VAL A 76 3.97 5.51 -17.37
CA VAL A 76 3.72 4.93 -16.04
C VAL A 76 2.40 5.47 -15.49
N VAL A 77 1.42 4.59 -15.36
CA VAL A 77 0.03 4.89 -14.99
C VAL A 77 -0.38 4.31 -13.64
N GLY A 78 0.46 3.50 -13.00
CA GLY A 78 0.26 3.02 -11.64
C GLY A 78 1.59 2.77 -10.94
N THR A 79 1.64 2.94 -9.62
CA THR A 79 2.85 2.63 -8.85
C THR A 79 2.58 2.18 -7.41
N TYR A 80 3.51 1.41 -6.87
CA TYR A 80 3.74 1.14 -5.44
C TYR A 80 5.22 1.28 -5.13
N ARG A 81 5.55 1.76 -3.92
CA ARG A 81 6.87 1.53 -3.33
C ARG A 81 6.86 0.30 -2.44
N LEU A 82 7.94 -0.46 -2.45
CA LEU A 82 8.11 -1.70 -1.68
C LEU A 82 9.44 -1.65 -0.92
N LEU A 83 9.38 -1.78 0.40
CA LEU A 83 10.54 -1.89 1.27
C LEU A 83 10.65 -3.33 1.80
N PRO A 84 11.53 -4.17 1.22
CA PRO A 84 11.84 -5.47 1.81
C PRO A 84 12.70 -5.31 3.07
N PRO A 85 12.64 -6.28 4.00
CA PRO A 85 13.42 -6.25 5.23
C PRO A 85 14.93 -6.26 4.96
N GLY A 86 15.70 -5.61 5.84
CA GLY A 86 17.17 -5.58 5.77
C GLY A 86 17.78 -4.51 4.86
N ARG A 87 16.97 -3.71 4.14
CA ARG A 87 17.46 -2.57 3.34
C ARG A 87 17.86 -1.36 4.19
N THR A 88 17.15 -1.13 5.28
CA THR A 88 17.36 -0.03 6.22
C THR A 88 16.89 -0.45 7.61
N GLY A 89 17.35 0.26 8.64
CA GLY A 89 16.89 0.09 10.02
C GLY A 89 15.60 0.86 10.34
N LYS A 90 15.08 1.65 9.40
CA LYS A 90 13.87 2.46 9.56
C LYS A 90 12.78 1.99 8.60
N LEU A 91 11.55 1.89 9.09
CA LEU A 91 10.37 1.67 8.27
C LEU A 91 9.68 3.01 7.97
N PHE A 92 9.00 3.12 6.84
CA PHE A 92 8.22 4.32 6.52
C PHE A 92 7.07 4.48 7.51
N SER A 93 6.32 3.43 7.83
CA SER A 93 5.23 3.47 8.80
C SER A 93 5.70 3.85 10.23
N GLU A 94 7.00 3.86 10.53
CA GLU A 94 7.52 4.40 11.80
C GLU A 94 7.45 5.93 11.89
N THR A 95 7.17 6.64 10.79
CA THR A 95 6.86 8.08 10.82
C THR A 95 5.47 8.37 11.37
N GLU A 96 4.59 7.36 11.40
CA GLU A 96 3.19 7.47 11.80
C GLU A 96 2.85 6.58 13.01
N PHE A 97 3.56 5.47 13.21
CA PHE A 97 3.25 4.47 14.22
C PHE A 97 4.48 4.03 15.03
N ASP A 98 4.28 3.75 16.31
CA ASP A 98 5.21 2.99 17.13
C ASP A 98 5.12 1.50 16.79
N LEU A 99 6.07 1.03 15.99
CA LEU A 99 6.19 -0.37 15.55
C LEU A 99 7.13 -1.22 16.42
N ARG A 100 7.60 -0.70 17.57
CA ARG A 100 8.54 -1.41 18.45
C ARG A 100 7.93 -2.66 19.10
N THR A 101 6.60 -2.72 19.18
CA THR A 101 5.85 -3.84 19.75
C THR A 101 5.69 -5.00 18.79
N LEU A 102 5.96 -4.81 17.49
CA LEU A 102 5.85 -5.90 16.52
C LEU A 102 6.90 -6.98 16.80
N PRO A 103 6.52 -8.27 16.75
CA PRO A 103 7.47 -9.36 16.92
C PRO A 103 8.61 -9.30 15.89
N ALA A 104 9.81 -9.69 16.32
CA ALA A 104 11.01 -9.61 15.50
C ALA A 104 10.89 -10.45 14.22
N GLU A 105 10.24 -11.62 14.31
CA GLU A 105 9.96 -12.51 13.19
C GLU A 105 9.00 -11.90 12.15
N VAL A 106 8.03 -11.10 12.60
CA VAL A 106 7.15 -10.36 11.71
C VAL A 106 7.98 -9.31 10.97
N ARG A 107 8.72 -8.47 11.70
CA ARG A 107 9.57 -7.43 11.09
C ARG A 107 10.61 -8.00 10.12
N ALA A 108 11.18 -9.16 10.43
CA ALA A 108 12.20 -9.82 9.60
C ALA A 108 11.66 -10.39 8.29
N THR A 109 10.33 -10.55 8.15
CA THR A 109 9.68 -11.17 6.98
C THR A 109 8.58 -10.29 6.38
N MET A 110 8.56 -9.01 6.75
CA MET A 110 7.56 -8.04 6.34
C MET A 110 8.08 -7.14 5.23
N VAL A 111 7.35 -7.10 4.12
CA VAL A 111 7.50 -6.07 3.09
C VAL A 111 6.55 -4.94 3.43
N GLU A 112 7.07 -3.73 3.53
CA GLU A 112 6.23 -2.54 3.68
C GLU A 112 5.94 -1.97 2.29
N ALA A 113 4.67 -1.66 2.02
CA ALA A 113 4.20 -1.09 0.78
C ALA A 113 3.55 0.26 1.03
N GLY A 114 3.81 1.23 0.16
CA GLY A 114 3.30 2.59 0.32
C GLY A 114 3.25 3.37 -0.98
N ARG A 115 2.76 4.62 -0.87
CA ARG A 115 2.63 5.56 -2.00
C ARG A 115 1.92 4.99 -3.22
N ALA A 116 0.91 4.16 -2.97
CA ALA A 116 0.11 3.52 -4.01
C ALA A 116 -0.76 4.55 -4.75
N CYS A 117 -0.60 4.67 -6.05
CA CYS A 117 -1.50 5.51 -6.85
C CYS A 117 -1.72 4.97 -8.26
N VAL A 118 -2.84 5.40 -8.86
CA VAL A 118 -3.23 5.11 -10.24
C VAL A 118 -3.64 6.41 -10.91
N HIS A 119 -3.12 6.64 -12.10
CA HIS A 119 -3.46 7.79 -12.93
C HIS A 119 -5.00 7.84 -13.14
N PRO A 120 -5.65 9.02 -13.00
CA PRO A 120 -7.12 9.14 -13.06
C PRO A 120 -7.77 8.47 -14.26
N ALA A 121 -7.17 8.62 -15.44
CA ALA A 121 -7.67 8.03 -16.69
C ALA A 121 -7.60 6.49 -16.75
N HIS A 122 -6.87 5.84 -15.84
CA HIS A 122 -6.64 4.39 -15.84
C HIS A 122 -7.26 3.66 -14.64
N ARG A 123 -8.17 4.32 -13.90
CA ARG A 123 -8.86 3.75 -12.72
C ARG A 123 -10.02 2.80 -13.10
N SER A 124 -9.80 1.94 -14.09
CA SER A 124 -10.78 0.93 -14.56
C SER A 124 -10.80 -0.35 -13.72
N GLY A 125 -9.90 -0.46 -12.73
CA GLY A 125 -9.67 -1.68 -11.96
C GLY A 125 -8.55 -2.57 -12.53
N ALA A 126 -8.26 -2.49 -13.83
CA ALA A 126 -7.21 -3.31 -14.45
C ALA A 126 -5.82 -3.03 -13.86
N VAL A 127 -5.44 -1.75 -13.75
CA VAL A 127 -4.13 -1.33 -13.22
C VAL A 127 -3.94 -1.79 -11.78
N ILE A 128 -4.92 -1.55 -10.90
CA ILE A 128 -4.82 -1.93 -9.49
C ILE A 128 -4.78 -3.46 -9.31
N ASN A 129 -5.53 -4.23 -10.10
CA ASN A 129 -5.48 -5.69 -10.07
C ASN A 129 -4.10 -6.21 -10.52
N LEU A 130 -3.51 -5.58 -11.53
CA LEU A 130 -2.17 -5.93 -12.00
C LEU A 130 -1.11 -5.60 -10.95
N MET A 131 -1.18 -4.43 -10.32
CA MET A 131 -0.31 -4.06 -9.20
C MET A 131 -0.44 -5.03 -8.03
N TRP A 132 -1.65 -5.44 -7.66
CA TRP A 132 -1.87 -6.38 -6.56
C TRP A 132 -1.38 -7.78 -6.88
N ALA A 133 -1.55 -8.25 -8.12
CA ALA A 133 -0.96 -9.51 -8.56
C ALA A 133 0.57 -9.47 -8.50
N ALA A 134 1.18 -8.38 -8.95
CA ALA A 134 2.62 -8.21 -8.90
C ALA A 134 3.15 -8.07 -7.46
N LEU A 135 2.46 -7.32 -6.60
CA LEU A 135 2.78 -7.19 -5.18
C LEU A 135 2.72 -8.55 -4.47
N ALA A 136 1.66 -9.33 -4.69
CA ALA A 136 1.55 -10.68 -4.14
C ALA A 136 2.68 -11.60 -4.64
N ARG A 137 3.03 -11.54 -5.93
CA ARG A 137 4.17 -12.28 -6.47
C ARG A 137 5.50 -11.83 -5.86
N TYR A 138 5.71 -10.53 -5.72
CA TYR A 138 6.91 -9.97 -5.09
C TYR A 138 7.09 -10.54 -3.68
N VAL A 139 6.06 -10.46 -2.83
CA VAL A 139 6.12 -10.96 -1.44
C VAL A 139 6.35 -12.48 -1.41
N LEU A 140 5.58 -13.24 -2.20
CA LEU A 140 5.65 -14.71 -2.16
C LEU A 140 6.93 -15.28 -2.76
N LEU A 141 7.41 -14.72 -3.88
CA LEU A 141 8.63 -15.20 -4.56
C LEU A 141 9.91 -14.76 -3.84
N SER A 142 9.88 -13.66 -3.08
CA SER A 142 11.01 -13.25 -2.22
C SER A 142 11.09 -14.03 -0.91
N GLY A 143 10.15 -14.95 -0.65
CA GLY A 143 10.10 -15.73 0.60
C GLY A 143 9.64 -14.92 1.81
N HIS A 144 9.04 -13.76 1.58
CA HIS A 144 8.47 -12.93 2.63
C HIS A 144 7.03 -13.37 2.94
N ARG A 145 6.61 -13.15 4.19
CA ARG A 145 5.31 -13.63 4.68
C ARG A 145 4.32 -12.49 4.85
N TYR A 146 4.77 -11.36 5.36
CA TYR A 146 3.89 -10.26 5.71
C TYR A 146 3.98 -9.15 4.68
N LEU A 147 2.84 -8.54 4.42
CA LEU A 147 2.72 -7.28 3.70
C LEU A 147 2.11 -6.25 4.65
N ALA A 148 2.76 -5.12 4.82
CA ALA A 148 2.29 -4.05 5.69
C ALA A 148 2.28 -2.70 4.98
N GLY A 149 1.63 -1.71 5.57
CA GLY A 149 1.67 -0.32 5.12
C GLY A 149 0.57 0.52 5.76
N CYS A 150 0.57 1.80 5.45
CA CYS A 150 -0.46 2.73 5.88
C CYS A 150 -1.56 2.82 4.80
N ALA A 151 -2.81 2.62 5.21
CA ALA A 151 -3.96 2.82 4.35
C ALA A 151 -4.77 4.03 4.83
N SER A 152 -4.81 5.04 3.97
CA SER A 152 -5.40 6.34 4.28
C SER A 152 -6.91 6.39 4.02
N VAL A 153 -7.63 6.99 4.97
CA VAL A 153 -9.06 7.27 4.86
C VAL A 153 -9.28 8.78 5.01
N PRO A 154 -9.72 9.49 3.95
CA PRO A 154 -9.98 10.92 4.04
C PRO A 154 -10.96 11.31 5.12
N LEU A 155 -10.60 12.32 5.90
CA LEU A 155 -11.44 12.94 6.91
C LEU A 155 -12.33 13.99 6.24
N THR A 156 -13.51 13.53 5.81
CA THR A 156 -14.62 14.41 5.46
C THR A 156 -15.18 15.10 6.71
N PRO A 157 -15.95 16.20 6.58
CA PRO A 157 -16.53 16.88 7.74
C PRO A 157 -17.39 16.00 8.66
N ASP A 158 -17.96 14.92 8.15
CA ASP A 158 -18.73 13.94 8.94
C ASP A 158 -17.87 12.78 9.49
N GLU A 159 -16.61 12.66 9.07
CA GLU A 159 -15.64 11.61 9.41
C GLU A 159 -16.16 10.18 9.26
N GLN A 160 -17.26 9.96 8.52
CA GLN A 160 -18.02 8.72 8.57
C GLN A 160 -17.20 7.52 8.07
N ALA A 161 -16.40 7.72 7.02
CA ALA A 161 -15.56 6.66 6.46
C ALA A 161 -14.47 6.20 7.45
N ALA A 162 -13.84 7.14 8.16
CA ALA A 162 -12.82 6.85 9.16
C ALA A 162 -13.43 6.15 10.38
N ALA A 163 -14.59 6.62 10.84
CA ALA A 163 -15.36 5.97 11.91
C ALA A 163 -15.74 4.52 11.55
N ASN A 164 -16.25 4.28 10.34
CA ASN A 164 -16.59 2.95 9.85
C ASN A 164 -15.36 2.04 9.73
N ALA A 165 -14.23 2.58 9.25
CA ALA A 165 -12.97 1.84 9.18
C ALA A 165 -12.48 1.43 10.58
N TRP A 166 -12.50 2.35 11.54
CA TRP A 166 -12.14 2.06 12.94
C TRP A 166 -13.03 0.97 13.53
N LEU A 167 -14.36 1.11 13.40
CA LEU A 167 -15.33 0.14 13.89
C LEU A 167 -15.12 -1.25 13.28
N LEU A 168 -14.81 -1.33 11.98
CA LEU A 168 -14.45 -2.60 11.34
C LEU A 168 -13.14 -3.17 11.90
N GLY A 169 -12.15 -2.31 12.13
CA GLY A 169 -10.86 -2.66 12.73
C GLY A 169 -10.94 -3.17 14.16
N THR A 170 -11.96 -2.77 14.93
CA THR A 170 -12.15 -3.25 16.31
C THR A 170 -13.10 -4.43 16.42
N THR A 171 -13.94 -4.68 15.42
CA THR A 171 -14.99 -5.73 15.49
C THR A 171 -14.79 -6.93 14.58
N ARG A 172 -14.22 -6.75 13.37
CA ARG A 172 -14.14 -7.81 12.34
C ARG A 172 -12.74 -8.03 11.80
N HIS A 173 -11.95 -6.96 11.71
CA HIS A 173 -10.63 -6.95 11.09
C HIS A 173 -9.53 -6.62 12.11
N GLN A 174 -9.79 -6.90 13.39
CA GLN A 174 -8.82 -6.66 14.45
C GLN A 174 -7.65 -7.63 14.35
N SER A 175 -6.45 -7.09 14.46
CA SER A 175 -5.24 -7.90 14.62
C SER A 175 -5.19 -8.62 15.98
N PRO A 176 -4.46 -9.77 16.05
CA PRO A 176 -4.02 -10.35 17.31
C PRO A 176 -3.32 -9.30 18.22
N PRO A 177 -3.48 -9.37 19.56
CA PRO A 177 -2.91 -8.39 20.49
C PRO A 177 -1.43 -8.06 20.28
N GLU A 178 -0.62 -9.08 19.98
CA GLU A 178 0.81 -9.00 19.75
C GLU A 178 1.20 -8.27 18.44
N LEU A 179 0.27 -8.15 17.50
CA LEU A 179 0.48 -7.43 16.24
C LEU A 179 -0.05 -5.99 16.29
N ARG A 180 -0.53 -5.54 17.45
CA ARG A 180 -1.05 -4.18 17.60
C ARG A 180 0.05 -3.16 17.72
N VAL A 181 -0.18 -2.02 17.07
CA VAL A 181 0.71 -0.86 17.03
C VAL A 181 -0.03 0.36 17.57
N ARG A 182 0.70 1.42 17.89
CA ARG A 182 0.12 2.67 18.39
C ARG A 182 0.46 3.82 17.43
N PRO A 183 -0.50 4.68 17.08
CA PRO A 183 -0.20 5.89 16.31
C PRO A 183 0.63 6.85 17.16
N LEU A 184 1.44 7.67 16.51
CA LEU A 184 2.22 8.73 17.17
C LEU A 184 1.36 9.95 17.50
N ASP A 185 0.38 10.26 16.65
CA ASP A 185 -0.70 11.25 16.83
C ASP A 185 -2.06 10.56 16.58
N PRO A 186 -2.72 10.01 17.60
CA PRO A 186 -3.98 9.28 17.41
C PRO A 186 -5.09 10.20 16.86
N TRP A 187 -5.78 9.76 15.81
CA TRP A 187 -7.06 10.38 15.46
C TRP A 187 -8.09 10.09 16.55
N VAL A 188 -8.89 11.08 16.90
CA VAL A 188 -9.97 10.96 17.89
C VAL A 188 -11.27 11.35 17.18
N PRO A 189 -12.24 10.43 17.06
CA PRO A 189 -13.48 10.72 16.36
C PRO A 189 -14.26 11.81 17.09
N ALA A 190 -14.86 12.73 16.34
CA ALA A 190 -15.71 13.77 16.92
C ALA A 190 -17.01 13.21 17.54
N GLN A 191 -17.43 12.03 17.10
CA GLN A 191 -18.66 11.36 17.55
C GLN A 191 -18.35 9.98 18.16
N ALA A 192 -19.28 9.47 18.96
CA ALA A 192 -19.18 8.13 19.52
C ALA A 192 -19.19 7.07 18.40
N LEU A 193 -18.32 6.07 18.52
CA LEU A 193 -18.26 4.94 17.61
C LEU A 193 -19.18 3.81 18.09
N ASP A 194 -20.49 3.97 17.95
CA ASP A 194 -21.51 3.01 18.39
C ASP A 194 -22.41 2.49 17.25
N ALA A 195 -22.30 3.07 16.06
CA ALA A 195 -23.04 2.65 14.89
C ALA A 195 -22.58 1.29 14.35
N ARG A 196 -23.47 0.62 13.60
CA ARG A 196 -23.07 -0.54 12.80
C ARG A 196 -22.20 -0.05 11.63
N PRO A 197 -20.97 -0.55 11.46
CA PRO A 197 -20.10 -0.07 10.39
C PRO A 197 -20.63 -0.46 9.01
N ASP A 198 -20.48 0.47 8.06
CA ASP A 198 -20.72 0.23 6.63
C ASP A 198 -19.41 0.08 5.84
N PRO A 199 -19.06 -1.13 5.37
CA PRO A 199 -17.88 -1.33 4.51
C PRO A 199 -17.95 -0.61 3.16
N ALA A 200 -19.13 -0.19 2.69
CA ALA A 200 -19.26 0.50 1.41
C ALA A 200 -18.68 1.91 1.43
N SER A 201 -18.65 2.56 2.60
CA SER A 201 -18.10 3.92 2.76
C SER A 201 -16.56 3.96 2.76
N LEU A 202 -15.88 2.81 2.91
CA LEU A 202 -14.42 2.76 2.94
C LEU A 202 -13.82 3.07 1.56
N PRO A 203 -12.63 3.71 1.51
CA PRO A 203 -11.86 3.85 0.29
C PRO A 203 -11.69 2.49 -0.41
N PRO A 204 -11.79 2.42 -1.76
CA PRO A 204 -11.73 1.16 -2.49
C PRO A 204 -10.51 0.30 -2.16
N LEU A 205 -9.35 0.94 -1.94
CA LEU A 205 -8.10 0.29 -1.63
C LEU A 205 -8.15 -0.44 -0.28
N LEU A 206 -8.49 0.28 0.80
CA LEU A 206 -8.67 -0.28 2.14
C LEU A 206 -9.69 -1.42 2.14
N ARG A 207 -10.85 -1.19 1.50
CA ARG A 207 -11.90 -2.22 1.39
C ARG A 207 -11.39 -3.50 0.72
N GLY A 208 -10.52 -3.39 -0.28
CA GLY A 208 -9.94 -4.56 -0.91
C GLY A 208 -8.90 -5.26 -0.02
N TYR A 209 -8.09 -4.53 0.76
CA TYR A 209 -7.15 -5.12 1.75
C TYR A 209 -7.91 -5.95 2.80
N LEU A 210 -9.00 -5.40 3.34
CA LEU A 210 -9.85 -6.10 4.29
C LEU A 210 -10.48 -7.35 3.68
N ARG A 211 -10.86 -7.30 2.39
CA ARG A 211 -11.45 -8.44 1.66
C ARG A 211 -10.47 -9.60 1.46
N VAL A 212 -9.18 -9.32 1.29
CA VAL A 212 -8.16 -10.37 1.15
C VAL A 212 -7.71 -10.94 2.50
N GLY A 213 -8.14 -10.33 3.60
CA GLY A 213 -7.92 -10.82 4.96
C GLY A 213 -6.92 -10.01 5.78
N ALA A 214 -6.58 -8.79 5.38
CA ALA A 214 -5.71 -7.91 6.16
C ALA A 214 -6.38 -7.46 7.48
N TRP A 215 -5.55 -7.17 8.47
CA TRP A 215 -5.96 -6.56 9.74
C TRP A 215 -5.72 -5.07 9.76
N LEU A 216 -6.52 -4.39 10.59
CA LEU A 216 -6.20 -3.08 11.13
C LEU A 216 -5.55 -3.27 12.50
N CYS A 217 -4.36 -2.72 12.66
CA CYS A 217 -3.48 -3.09 13.77
C CYS A 217 -3.55 -2.14 14.97
N GLY A 218 -4.57 -1.29 15.06
CA GLY A 218 -4.68 -0.37 16.17
C GLY A 218 -5.55 0.82 15.84
N ALA A 219 -5.43 1.85 16.68
CA ALA A 219 -5.99 3.15 16.40
C ALA A 219 -5.28 3.78 15.18
N PRO A 220 -5.99 4.46 14.28
CA PRO A 220 -5.41 5.24 13.21
C PRO A 220 -4.63 6.47 13.71
N GLN A 221 -3.65 6.83 12.90
CA GLN A 221 -2.90 8.08 12.94
C GLN A 221 -3.74 9.21 12.34
N HIS A 222 -3.67 10.40 12.93
CA HIS A 222 -4.19 11.63 12.34
C HIS A 222 -3.13 12.22 11.41
N GLU A 223 -3.25 11.96 10.11
CA GLU A 223 -2.34 12.50 9.10
C GLU A 223 -2.81 13.87 8.64
N ARG A 224 -2.25 14.91 9.26
CA ARG A 224 -2.70 16.30 9.10
C ARG A 224 -2.31 16.91 7.76
N ALA A 225 -1.22 16.46 7.13
CA ALA A 225 -0.78 17.01 5.86
C ALA A 225 -1.69 16.60 4.70
N PHE A 226 -2.35 15.45 4.84
CA PHE A 226 -3.31 14.94 3.86
C PHE A 226 -4.77 15.09 4.30
N GLY A 227 -5.02 15.35 5.59
CA GLY A 227 -6.38 15.35 6.14
C GLY A 227 -6.97 13.93 6.15
N ASP A 228 -6.14 12.93 6.45
CA ASP A 228 -6.50 11.52 6.41
C ASP A 228 -6.41 10.91 7.84
N ALA A 229 -7.22 9.88 8.08
CA ALA A 229 -6.98 8.91 9.15
C ALA A 229 -6.25 7.71 8.54
N ASP A 230 -4.99 7.55 8.92
CA ASP A 230 -4.13 6.49 8.40
C ASP A 230 -4.21 5.27 9.31
N PHE A 231 -4.42 4.09 8.73
CA PHE A 231 -4.47 2.83 9.46
C PHE A 231 -3.25 1.98 9.12
N PHE A 232 -2.53 1.50 10.14
CA PHE A 232 -1.53 0.45 9.92
C PHE A 232 -2.23 -0.87 9.56
N VAL A 233 -2.04 -1.29 8.32
CA VAL A 233 -2.62 -2.51 7.74
C VAL A 233 -1.56 -3.59 7.69
N LEU A 234 -1.91 -4.80 8.10
CA LEU A 234 -1.02 -5.97 8.04
C LEU A 234 -1.76 -7.16 7.42
N LEU A 235 -1.16 -7.76 6.40
CA LEU A 235 -1.63 -8.98 5.77
C LEU A 235 -0.62 -10.11 6.01
N ASP A 236 -1.10 -11.20 6.60
CA ASP A 236 -0.39 -12.48 6.63
C ASP A 236 -0.74 -13.28 5.37
N THR A 237 0.22 -13.45 4.46
CA THR A 237 -0.01 -14.16 3.20
C THR A 237 -0.33 -15.64 3.37
N GLU A 238 -0.02 -16.24 4.52
CA GLU A 238 -0.42 -17.62 4.85
C GLU A 238 -1.90 -17.72 5.21
N ARG A 239 -2.49 -16.63 5.73
CA ARG A 239 -3.91 -16.55 6.10
C ARG A 239 -4.77 -15.91 5.01
N MET A 240 -4.14 -15.37 3.97
CA MET A 240 -4.82 -14.80 2.82
C MET A 240 -5.81 -15.81 2.24
N ASN A 241 -7.02 -15.34 1.92
CA ASN A 241 -8.06 -16.19 1.37
C ASN A 241 -7.55 -16.95 0.12
N PRO A 242 -7.65 -18.30 0.09
CA PRO A 242 -7.06 -19.12 -0.97
C PRO A 242 -7.48 -18.74 -2.39
N ARG A 243 -8.71 -18.23 -2.56
CA ARG A 243 -9.21 -17.72 -3.84
C ARG A 243 -8.34 -16.57 -4.37
N TYR A 244 -7.99 -15.63 -3.50
CA TYR A 244 -7.16 -14.48 -3.87
C TYR A 244 -5.70 -14.88 -4.05
N ARG A 245 -5.19 -15.77 -3.19
CA ARG A 245 -3.85 -16.36 -3.36
C ARG A 245 -3.69 -16.99 -4.74
N ARG A 246 -4.66 -17.80 -5.18
CA ARG A 246 -4.68 -18.43 -6.50
C ARG A 246 -4.84 -17.42 -7.64
N TYR A 247 -5.75 -16.48 -7.50
CA TYR A 247 -5.96 -15.40 -8.47
C TYR A 247 -4.67 -14.61 -8.74
N PHE A 248 -3.97 -14.18 -7.69
CA PHE A 248 -2.74 -13.41 -7.82
C PHE A 248 -1.54 -14.23 -8.30
N LEU A 249 -1.50 -15.54 -7.99
CA LEU A 249 -0.38 -16.40 -8.35
C LEU A 249 -0.43 -16.98 -9.78
N GLY A 250 -1.55 -16.99 -10.49
CA GLY A 250 -1.51 -17.59 -11.83
C GLY A 250 -2.80 -17.70 -12.64
N ASP A 251 -3.98 -17.66 -12.04
CA ASP A 251 -5.22 -17.86 -12.84
C ASP A 251 -5.59 -16.63 -13.70
N ALA A 252 -5.09 -15.43 -13.36
CA ALA A 252 -5.38 -14.21 -14.12
C ALA A 252 -4.51 -14.00 -15.38
N LEU A 253 -3.41 -14.76 -15.52
CA LEU A 253 -2.53 -14.66 -16.71
C LEU A 253 -2.75 -15.80 -17.72
N GLY A 254 -3.77 -16.65 -17.51
CA GLY A 254 -4.03 -17.84 -18.33
C GLY A 254 -5.44 -17.96 -18.92
N ALA A 255 -6.28 -16.93 -18.80
CA ALA A 255 -7.61 -16.91 -19.42
C ALA A 255 -7.65 -15.89 -20.57
N GLY A 256 -7.03 -16.29 -21.67
CA GLY A 256 -6.94 -15.53 -22.93
C GLY A 256 -6.23 -16.37 -23.99
N ALA A 257 -6.80 -17.53 -24.28
CA ALA A 257 -6.59 -18.26 -25.53
C ALA A 257 -7.86 -18.11 -26.38
#